data_AF-A0A1H8DG61-F1
#
_entry.id   AF-A0A1H8DG61-F1
#
_cell.length_a   1.000
_cell.length_b   1.000
_cell.length_c   1.000
_cell.angle_alpha   90.00
_cell.angle_beta   90.00
_cell.angle_gamma   90.00
#
_symmetry.space_group_name_H-M   'P 1'
#
loop_
_entity.id
_entity.type
_entity.pdbx_description
1 polymer ?
#
loop_
_entity_poly.entity_id
_entity_poly.type
_entity_poly.pdbx_seq_one_letter_code
_entity_poly.pdbx_strand_id
1 'polypeptide(L)'
;MTNSETLAAIATEIESLGADLLKVNSTIDLIGKPAIDAANKLDRALKDAKERFATALADEQVEARNLRLARFSDIRVEVRPGESLIDTAFSIHYMQDAWDMSVNATIPKPHSCNGFAALADDAYEYLVTKKPEAIPAEIMALAPGKPQEAFAIYLQGKARGFFKGAVAA
;
A
#
# COMPACT_ATOMS: atom_id res chain seq x y z
N MET A 1 20.25 -9.08 -6.50
CA MET A 1 20.38 -7.76 -5.86
C MET A 1 19.01 -7.39 -5.35
N THR A 2 18.85 -7.28 -4.04
CA THR A 2 17.59 -6.86 -3.43
C THR A 2 17.45 -5.34 -3.55
N ASN A 3 16.23 -4.81 -3.66
CA ASN A 3 16.00 -3.36 -3.77
C ASN A 3 16.65 -2.53 -2.63
N SER A 4 16.92 -3.15 -1.49
CA SER A 4 17.66 -2.57 -0.36
C SER A 4 19.12 -2.25 -0.68
N GLU A 5 19.80 -3.10 -1.47
CA GLU A 5 21.19 -2.87 -1.91
C GLU A 5 21.26 -1.69 -2.87
N THR A 6 20.22 -1.49 -3.69
CA THR A 6 20.11 -0.36 -4.62
C THR A 6 19.78 0.96 -3.92
N LEU A 7 18.91 0.97 -2.90
CA LEU A 7 18.60 2.19 -2.15
C LEU A 7 19.81 2.69 -1.33
N ALA A 8 20.52 1.78 -0.67
CA ALA A 8 21.74 2.11 0.06
C ALA A 8 22.82 2.70 -0.87
N ALA A 9 23.00 2.11 -2.06
CA ALA A 9 23.93 2.62 -3.06
C ALA A 9 23.57 4.03 -3.55
N ILE A 10 22.28 4.30 -3.82
CA ILE A 10 21.81 5.64 -4.23
C ILE A 10 21.97 6.65 -3.08
N ALA A 11 21.75 6.24 -1.83
CA ALA A 11 21.99 7.11 -0.67
C ALA A 11 23.46 7.52 -0.54
N THR A 12 24.39 6.57 -0.69
CA THR A 12 25.83 6.85 -0.72
C THR A 12 26.21 7.75 -1.91
N GLU A 13 25.59 7.56 -3.08
CA GLU A 13 25.77 8.44 -4.25
C GLU A 13 25.35 9.89 -3.93
N ILE A 14 24.19 10.08 -3.29
CA ILE A 14 23.69 11.40 -2.87
C ILE A 14 24.65 12.08 -1.88
N GLU A 15 25.15 11.33 -0.88
CA GLU A 15 26.13 11.84 0.09
C GLU A 15 27.43 12.28 -0.58
N SER A 16 27.95 11.46 -1.51
CA SER A 16 29.17 11.80 -2.26
C SER A 16 28.97 13.04 -3.13
N LEU A 17 27.87 13.10 -3.90
CA LEU A 17 27.54 14.24 -4.75
C LEU A 17 27.36 15.53 -3.92
N GLY A 18 26.75 15.43 -2.74
CA GLY A 18 26.60 16.56 -1.81
C GLY A 18 27.94 17.04 -1.26
N ALA A 19 28.82 16.12 -0.88
CA ALA A 19 30.16 16.45 -0.40
C ALA A 19 31.02 17.09 -1.51
N ASP A 20 30.92 16.60 -2.75
CA ASP A 20 31.66 17.17 -3.88
C ASP A 20 31.08 18.53 -4.31
N LEU A 21 29.76 18.71 -4.25
CA LEU A 21 29.13 20.02 -4.46
C LEU A 21 29.65 21.07 -3.45
N LEU A 22 29.75 20.70 -2.17
CA LEU A 22 30.31 21.58 -1.13
C LEU A 22 31.75 21.99 -1.44
N LYS A 23 32.61 21.04 -1.84
CA LYS A 23 34.00 21.31 -2.24
C LYS A 23 34.05 22.26 -3.43
N VAL A 24 33.29 21.98 -4.49
CA VAL A 24 33.29 22.81 -5.70
C VAL A 24 32.79 24.22 -5.40
N ASN A 25 31.71 24.35 -4.61
CA ASN A 25 31.19 25.65 -4.18
C ASN A 25 32.23 26.48 -3.42
N SER A 26 33.03 25.84 -2.55
CA SER A 26 34.11 26.51 -1.80
C SER A 26 35.25 27.04 -2.68
N THR A 27 35.33 26.58 -3.94
CA THR A 27 36.35 27.00 -4.91
C THR A 27 35.84 28.00 -5.95
N ILE A 28 34.55 28.34 -5.95
CA ILE A 28 33.96 29.26 -6.94
C ILE A 28 34.67 30.62 -6.94
N ASP A 29 34.99 31.15 -5.77
CA ASP A 29 35.67 32.45 -5.65
C ASP A 29 37.13 32.43 -6.15
N LEU A 30 37.73 31.24 -6.26
CA LEU A 30 39.13 31.06 -6.68
C LEU A 30 39.28 30.83 -8.19
N ILE A 31 38.41 30.01 -8.77
CA ILE A 31 38.51 29.57 -10.17
C ILE A 31 37.36 30.07 -11.05
N GLY A 32 36.29 30.63 -10.47
CA GLY A 32 35.23 31.31 -11.19
C GLY A 32 34.38 30.38 -12.06
N LYS A 33 34.19 30.74 -13.34
CA LYS A 33 33.21 30.12 -14.25
C LYS A 33 33.31 28.59 -14.39
N PRO A 34 34.49 27.96 -14.48
CA PRO A 34 34.61 26.50 -14.50
C PRO A 34 34.05 25.81 -13.26
N ALA A 35 34.20 26.42 -12.07
CA ALA A 35 33.63 25.87 -10.83
C ALA A 35 32.10 26.03 -10.78
N ILE A 36 31.56 27.12 -11.33
CA ILE A 36 30.10 27.31 -11.48
C ILE A 36 29.51 26.23 -12.41
N ASP A 37 30.16 25.96 -13.55
CA ASP A 37 29.70 24.93 -14.48
C ASP A 37 29.78 23.52 -13.86
N ALA A 38 30.82 23.24 -13.08
CA ALA A 38 30.94 22.00 -12.33
C ALA A 38 29.88 21.87 -11.22
N ALA A 39 29.62 22.93 -10.47
CA ALA A 39 28.58 22.97 -9.44
C ALA A 39 27.19 22.71 -10.04
N ASN A 40 26.88 23.35 -11.18
CA ASN A 40 25.61 23.12 -11.88
C ASN A 40 25.44 21.68 -12.38
N LYS A 41 26.53 21.03 -12.79
CA LYS A 41 26.50 19.60 -13.17
C LYS A 41 26.25 18.70 -11.97
N LEU A 42 26.93 18.96 -10.86
CA LEU A 42 26.76 18.20 -9.61
C LEU A 42 25.36 18.40 -9.01
N ASP A 43 24.81 19.62 -9.06
CA ASP A 43 23.46 19.92 -8.59
C ASP A 43 22.39 19.16 -9.38
N ARG A 44 22.52 19.11 -10.72
CA ARG A 44 21.64 18.28 -11.56
C ARG A 44 21.76 16.80 -11.24
N ALA A 45 22.98 16.28 -11.14
CA ALA A 45 23.21 14.88 -10.79
C ALA A 45 22.61 14.52 -9.42
N LEU A 46 22.72 15.43 -8.45
CA LEU A 46 22.16 15.26 -7.11
C LEU A 46 20.63 15.28 -7.13
N LYS A 47 20.01 16.14 -7.96
CA LYS A 47 18.56 16.14 -8.16
C LYS A 47 18.09 14.81 -8.78
N ASP A 48 18.74 14.36 -9.84
CA ASP A 48 18.41 13.10 -10.52
C ASP A 48 18.59 11.90 -9.58
N ALA A 49 19.63 11.89 -8.74
CA ALA A 49 19.84 10.85 -7.73
C ALA A 49 18.74 10.84 -6.66
N LYS A 50 18.29 12.01 -6.20
CA LYS A 50 17.15 12.13 -5.26
C LYS A 50 15.84 11.65 -5.87
N GLU A 51 15.58 11.98 -7.13
CA GLU A 51 14.40 11.49 -7.85
C GLU A 51 14.43 9.96 -7.98
N ARG A 52 15.57 9.38 -8.38
CA ARG A 52 15.77 7.92 -8.40
C ARG A 52 15.55 7.28 -7.03
N PHE A 53 16.05 7.91 -5.96
CA PHE A 53 15.86 7.42 -4.59
C PHE A 53 14.37 7.41 -4.21
N ALA A 54 13.64 8.49 -4.52
CA ALA A 54 12.22 8.58 -4.23
C ALA A 54 11.40 7.53 -5.00
N THR A 55 11.70 7.31 -6.28
CA THR A 55 11.07 6.26 -7.08
C THR A 55 11.35 4.87 -6.53
N ALA A 56 12.62 4.55 -6.25
CA ALA A 56 13.01 3.25 -5.72
C ALA A 56 12.35 2.97 -4.34
N LEU A 57 12.21 3.99 -3.50
CA LEU A 57 11.51 3.86 -2.22
C LEU A 57 10.01 3.59 -2.40
N ALA A 58 9.36 4.28 -3.34
CA ALA A 58 7.96 4.05 -3.66
C ALA A 58 7.74 2.62 -4.20
N ASP A 59 8.62 2.15 -5.09
CA ASP A 59 8.56 0.80 -5.63
C ASP A 59 8.77 -0.25 -4.54
N GLU A 60 9.71 -0.04 -3.61
CA GLU A 60 9.91 -0.94 -2.47
C GLU A 60 8.65 -1.04 -1.59
N GLN A 61 7.97 0.06 -1.34
CA GLN A 61 6.71 0.05 -0.58
C GLN A 61 5.62 -0.72 -1.30
N VAL A 62 5.51 -0.57 -2.63
CA VAL A 62 4.54 -1.31 -3.44
C VAL A 62 4.86 -2.81 -3.45
N GLU A 63 6.12 -3.18 -3.60
CA GLU A 63 6.55 -4.58 -3.59
C GLU A 63 6.37 -5.21 -2.21
N ALA A 64 6.78 -4.54 -1.14
CA ALA A 64 6.56 -5.01 0.23
C ALA A 64 5.06 -5.22 0.51
N ARG A 65 4.22 -4.30 0.05
CA ARG A 65 2.76 -4.43 0.11
C ARG A 65 2.25 -5.61 -0.71
N ASN A 66 2.71 -5.79 -1.95
CA ASN A 66 2.31 -6.91 -2.80
C ASN A 66 2.70 -8.26 -2.18
N LEU A 67 3.92 -8.38 -1.64
CA LEU A 67 4.40 -9.56 -0.93
C LEU A 67 3.56 -9.84 0.32
N ARG A 68 3.22 -8.79 1.08
CA ARG A 68 2.34 -8.89 2.25
C ARG A 68 0.94 -9.35 1.90
N LEU A 69 0.40 -8.96 0.75
CA LEU A 69 -0.93 -9.36 0.30
C LEU A 69 -0.93 -10.73 -0.41
N ALA A 70 0.21 -11.16 -0.96
CA ALA A 70 0.34 -12.43 -1.67
C ALA A 70 0.08 -13.67 -0.78
N ARG A 71 0.24 -13.53 0.54
CA ARG A 71 -0.08 -14.59 1.52
C ARG A 71 -1.58 -14.87 1.67
N PHE A 72 -2.44 -14.03 1.11
CA PHE A 72 -3.89 -14.18 1.19
C PHE A 72 -4.44 -14.74 -0.12
N SER A 73 -5.38 -15.67 -0.01
CA SER A 73 -6.07 -16.27 -1.14
C SER A 73 -7.51 -16.64 -0.78
N ASP A 74 -8.31 -16.93 -1.80
CA ASP A 74 -9.68 -17.49 -1.69
C ASP A 74 -10.64 -16.73 -0.75
N ILE A 75 -10.51 -15.41 -0.68
CA ILE A 75 -11.43 -14.59 0.11
C ILE A 75 -12.84 -14.62 -0.49
N ARG A 76 -13.82 -14.97 0.33
CA ARG A 76 -15.23 -15.07 -0.02
C ARG A 76 -16.07 -14.50 1.11
N VAL A 77 -17.14 -13.80 0.75
CA VAL A 77 -18.10 -13.26 1.70
C VAL A 77 -19.43 -13.98 1.53
N GLU A 78 -19.85 -14.66 2.59
CA GLU A 78 -21.19 -15.21 2.71
C GLU A 78 -22.11 -14.14 3.30
N VAL A 79 -23.24 -13.94 2.63
CA VAL A 79 -24.24 -12.96 3.02
C VAL A 79 -25.45 -13.71 3.59
N ARG A 80 -25.84 -13.37 4.81
CA ARG A 80 -27.13 -13.74 5.38
C ARG A 80 -28.02 -12.49 5.37
N PRO A 81 -28.88 -12.34 4.36
CA PRO A 81 -29.66 -11.12 4.17
C PRO A 81 -30.62 -10.92 5.34
N GLY A 82 -30.67 -9.69 5.86
CA GLY A 82 -31.67 -9.21 6.80
C GLY A 82 -32.70 -8.32 6.11
N GLU A 83 -33.60 -7.69 6.88
CA GLU A 83 -34.56 -6.70 6.36
C GLU A 83 -33.86 -5.42 5.88
N SER A 84 -32.68 -5.13 6.41
CA SER A 84 -31.85 -3.99 6.04
C SER A 84 -30.36 -4.37 6.01
N LEU A 85 -29.51 -3.50 5.45
CA LEU A 85 -28.05 -3.67 5.48
C LEU A 85 -27.49 -3.69 6.92
N ILE A 86 -28.24 -3.16 7.90
CA ILE A 86 -27.85 -3.17 9.32
C ILE A 86 -28.00 -4.57 9.89
N ASP A 87 -29.11 -5.22 9.54
CA ASP A 87 -29.50 -6.54 10.03
C ASP A 87 -28.87 -7.68 9.20
N THR A 88 -28.23 -7.33 8.09
CA THR A 88 -27.52 -8.27 7.23
C THR A 88 -26.23 -8.73 7.91
N ALA A 89 -26.10 -10.03 8.10
CA ALA A 89 -24.91 -10.64 8.65
C ALA A 89 -23.97 -11.09 7.53
N PHE A 90 -22.67 -10.87 7.75
CA PHE A 90 -21.61 -11.25 6.82
C PHE A 90 -20.66 -12.22 7.50
N SER A 91 -20.40 -13.35 6.87
CA SER A 91 -19.36 -14.29 7.27
C SER A 91 -18.29 -14.30 6.20
N ILE A 92 -17.06 -13.95 6.60
CA ILE A 92 -15.94 -13.79 5.67
C ILE A 92 -15.00 -14.96 5.88
N HIS A 93 -14.68 -15.66 4.80
CA HIS A 93 -13.78 -16.80 4.79
C HIS A 93 -12.61 -16.50 3.87
N TYR A 94 -11.39 -16.78 4.31
CA TYR A 94 -10.18 -16.59 3.50
C TYR A 94 -9.10 -17.58 3.89
N MET A 95 -8.15 -17.79 2.98
CA MET A 95 -6.92 -18.51 3.27
C MET A 95 -5.80 -17.52 3.55
N GLN A 96 -4.97 -17.84 4.53
CA GLN A 96 -3.77 -17.09 4.86
C GLN A 96 -2.60 -18.05 5.06
N ASP A 97 -1.48 -17.78 4.39
CA ASP A 97 -0.26 -18.54 4.60
C ASP A 97 0.26 -18.33 6.01
N ALA A 98 0.48 -19.45 6.71
CA ALA A 98 1.03 -19.47 8.05
C ALA A 98 2.01 -20.62 8.20
N TRP A 99 3.05 -20.39 9.02
CA TRP A 99 4.01 -21.44 9.34
C TRP A 99 3.33 -22.57 10.11
N ASP A 100 3.53 -23.80 9.65
CA ASP A 100 3.07 -25.00 10.34
C ASP A 100 4.26 -25.83 10.83
N MET A 101 4.36 -25.95 12.16
CA MET A 101 5.46 -26.66 12.81
C MET A 101 5.44 -28.17 12.55
N SER A 102 4.28 -28.76 12.24
CA SER A 102 4.17 -30.21 12.03
C SER A 102 4.76 -30.66 10.70
N VAL A 103 4.59 -29.85 9.65
CA VAL A 103 5.12 -30.10 8.30
C VAL A 103 6.37 -29.28 7.98
N ASN A 104 6.81 -28.43 8.92
CA ASN A 104 7.98 -27.56 8.79
C ASN A 104 7.96 -26.72 7.51
N ALA A 105 6.78 -26.18 7.18
CA ALA A 105 6.53 -25.43 5.95
C ALA A 105 5.46 -24.35 6.16
N THR A 106 5.52 -23.30 5.34
CA THR A 106 4.44 -22.32 5.21
C THR A 106 3.34 -22.93 4.35
N ILE A 107 2.14 -23.04 4.90
CA ILE A 107 0.97 -23.59 4.20
C ILE A 107 -0.23 -22.64 4.33
N PRO A 108 -1.13 -22.59 3.34
CA PRO A 108 -2.39 -21.86 3.46
C PRO A 108 -3.26 -22.46 4.56
N LYS A 109 -3.69 -21.64 5.51
CA LYS A 109 -4.63 -22.03 6.58
C LYS A 109 -5.96 -21.31 6.41
N PRO A 110 -7.09 -21.98 6.69
CA PRO A 110 -8.40 -21.34 6.63
C PRO A 110 -8.62 -20.42 7.83
N HIS A 111 -9.17 -19.25 7.55
CA HIS A 111 -9.61 -18.27 8.53
C HIS A 111 -11.05 -17.87 8.23
N SER A 112 -11.80 -17.59 9.30
CA SER A 112 -13.17 -17.10 9.20
C SER A 112 -13.43 -16.02 10.25
N CYS A 113 -14.15 -14.97 9.88
CA CYS A 113 -14.63 -13.96 10.83
C CYS A 113 -16.04 -13.50 10.52
N ASN A 114 -16.72 -13.00 11.56
CA ASN A 114 -18.09 -12.51 11.46
C ASN A 114 -18.09 -10.98 11.33
N GLY A 115 -18.31 -10.52 10.12
CA GLY A 115 -18.38 -9.11 9.77
C GLY A 115 -17.01 -8.47 9.49
N PHE A 116 -17.05 -7.42 8.68
CA PHE A 116 -15.84 -6.74 8.19
C PHE A 116 -15.03 -6.02 9.26
N ALA A 117 -15.64 -5.66 10.39
CA ALA A 117 -14.93 -5.04 11.52
C ALA A 117 -13.99 -6.01 12.25
N ALA A 118 -14.19 -7.33 12.10
CA ALA A 118 -13.34 -8.37 12.67
C ALA A 118 -12.29 -8.88 11.67
N LEU A 119 -12.23 -8.31 10.46
CA LEU A 119 -11.25 -8.67 9.45
C LEU A 119 -9.92 -7.99 9.78
N ALA A 120 -8.81 -8.72 9.66
CA ALA A 120 -7.48 -8.13 9.82
C ALA A 120 -7.22 -7.09 8.72
N ASP A 121 -6.48 -6.03 9.03
CA ASP A 121 -6.22 -4.91 8.12
C ASP A 121 -5.69 -5.38 6.75
N ASP A 122 -4.77 -6.35 6.74
CA ASP A 122 -4.21 -6.88 5.49
C ASP A 122 -5.22 -7.72 4.69
N ALA A 123 -6.10 -8.47 5.36
CA ALA A 123 -7.16 -9.23 4.69
C ALA A 123 -8.24 -8.29 4.12
N TYR A 124 -8.54 -7.20 4.84
CA TYR A 124 -9.39 -6.12 4.35
C TYR A 124 -8.76 -5.44 3.13
N GLU A 125 -7.48 -5.11 3.19
CA GLU A 125 -6.76 -4.52 2.07
C GLU A 125 -6.75 -5.46 0.86
N TYR A 126 -6.52 -6.75 1.07
CA TYR A 126 -6.60 -7.77 0.01
C TYR A 126 -7.98 -7.81 -0.64
N LEU A 127 -9.06 -7.85 0.16
CA LEU A 127 -10.44 -7.82 -0.32
C LEU A 127 -10.69 -6.59 -1.21
N VAL A 128 -10.29 -5.42 -0.75
CA VAL A 128 -10.61 -4.15 -1.41
C VAL A 128 -9.77 -3.92 -2.67
N THR A 129 -8.55 -4.46 -2.73
CA THR A 129 -7.58 -4.12 -3.78
C THR A 129 -7.34 -5.22 -4.80
N LYS A 130 -7.42 -6.49 -4.37
CA LYS A 130 -7.18 -7.66 -5.24
C LYS A 130 -8.45 -8.42 -5.57
N LYS A 131 -9.46 -8.36 -4.69
CA LYS A 131 -10.72 -9.13 -4.81
C LYS A 131 -11.99 -8.29 -4.61
N PRO A 132 -12.12 -7.11 -5.25
CA PRO A 132 -13.29 -6.26 -5.05
C PRO A 132 -14.61 -6.91 -5.48
N GLU A 133 -14.56 -7.92 -6.35
CA GLU A 133 -15.72 -8.71 -6.79
C GLU A 133 -16.34 -9.57 -5.67
N ALA A 134 -15.58 -9.87 -4.60
CA ALA A 134 -16.09 -10.62 -3.46
C ALA A 134 -16.87 -9.72 -2.47
N ILE A 135 -16.90 -8.40 -2.70
CA ILE A 135 -17.63 -7.46 -1.86
C ILE A 135 -19.13 -7.55 -2.19
N PRO A 136 -20.00 -7.72 -1.19
CA PRO A 136 -21.44 -7.76 -1.39
C PRO A 136 -21.97 -6.54 -2.16
N ALA A 137 -22.90 -6.78 -3.07
CA ALA A 137 -23.43 -5.74 -3.97
C ALA A 137 -24.11 -4.60 -3.20
N GLU A 138 -24.74 -4.89 -2.07
CA GLU A 138 -25.41 -3.93 -1.20
C GLU A 138 -24.43 -2.94 -0.56
N ILE A 139 -23.21 -3.42 -0.24
CA ILE A 139 -22.13 -2.55 0.24
C ILE A 139 -21.56 -1.75 -0.92
N MET A 140 -21.29 -2.40 -2.06
CA MET A 140 -20.76 -1.74 -3.25
C MET A 140 -21.70 -0.64 -3.79
N ALA A 141 -23.01 -0.80 -3.62
CA ALA A 141 -24.02 0.19 -4.00
C ALA A 141 -23.90 1.51 -3.21
N LEU A 142 -23.27 1.51 -2.03
CA LEU A 142 -23.05 2.73 -1.24
C LEU A 142 -22.07 3.70 -1.93
N ALA A 143 -21.10 3.17 -2.69
CA ALA A 143 -20.21 3.95 -3.54
C ALA A 143 -19.82 3.10 -4.77
N PRO A 144 -20.62 3.15 -5.85
CA PRO A 144 -20.41 2.30 -7.02
C PRO A 144 -19.01 2.46 -7.64
N GLY A 145 -18.33 1.33 -7.87
CA GLY A 145 -16.99 1.31 -8.47
C GLY A 145 -15.88 1.78 -7.54
N LYS A 146 -16.18 2.09 -6.27
CA LYS A 146 -15.21 2.58 -5.29
C LYS A 146 -15.26 1.77 -3.99
N PRO A 147 -14.61 0.58 -3.97
CA PRO A 147 -14.63 -0.34 -2.84
C PRO A 147 -14.24 0.29 -1.48
N GLN A 148 -13.20 1.15 -1.46
CA GLN A 148 -12.75 1.80 -0.22
C GLN A 148 -13.78 2.78 0.33
N GLU A 149 -14.38 3.61 -0.53
CA GLU A 149 -15.42 4.56 -0.13
C GLU A 149 -16.69 3.81 0.33
N ALA A 150 -17.07 2.75 -0.37
CA ALA A 150 -18.21 1.91 -0.01
C ALA A 150 -18.06 1.32 1.40
N PHE A 151 -16.88 0.78 1.73
CA PHE A 151 -16.61 0.27 3.08
C PHE A 151 -16.53 1.35 4.14
N ALA A 152 -15.99 2.53 3.82
CA ALA A 152 -15.97 3.65 4.77
C ALA A 152 -17.40 4.07 5.14
N ILE A 153 -18.29 4.18 4.16
CA ILE A 153 -19.73 4.46 4.38
C ILE A 153 -20.38 3.30 5.15
N TYR A 154 -20.06 2.05 4.80
CA TYR A 154 -20.61 0.87 5.48
C TYR A 154 -20.24 0.83 6.97
N LEU A 155 -18.94 0.91 7.29
CA LEU A 155 -18.47 0.84 8.67
C LEU A 155 -18.97 2.03 9.50
N GLN A 156 -19.00 3.22 8.90
CA GLN A 156 -19.54 4.41 9.56
C GLN A 156 -21.06 4.29 9.79
N GLY A 157 -21.82 3.79 8.81
CA GLY A 157 -23.27 3.58 8.93
C GLY A 157 -23.60 2.52 9.98
N LYS A 158 -22.84 1.43 10.02
CA LYS A 158 -22.97 0.38 11.04
C LYS A 158 -22.70 0.91 12.44
N ALA A 159 -21.66 1.73 12.63
CA ALA A 159 -21.36 2.35 13.93
C ALA A 159 -22.45 3.34 14.39
N ARG A 160 -23.12 4.00 13.45
CA ARG A 160 -24.20 4.97 13.73
C ARG A 160 -25.59 4.32 13.87
N GLY A 161 -25.74 3.06 13.47
CA GLY A 161 -27.03 2.37 13.46
C GLY A 161 -27.99 2.83 12.35
N PHE A 162 -27.49 3.49 11.30
CA PHE A 162 -28.27 3.83 10.10
C PHE A 162 -27.36 4.08 8.88
N PHE A 163 -27.86 3.76 7.69
CA PHE A 163 -27.21 4.09 6.42
C PHE A 163 -27.91 5.28 5.79
N LYS A 164 -27.18 6.36 5.49
CA LYS A 164 -27.70 7.39 4.58
C LYS A 164 -27.72 6.77 3.19
N GLY A 165 -28.90 6.63 2.59
CA GLY A 165 -29.03 6.14 1.22
C GLY A 165 -28.11 6.94 0.29
N ALA A 166 -27.48 6.26 -0.66
CA ALA A 166 -26.67 6.91 -1.69
C ALA A 166 -27.55 7.99 -2.36
N VAL A 167 -27.12 9.25 -2.28
CA VAL A 167 -27.73 10.31 -3.08
C VAL A 167 -27.37 9.97 -4.52
N ALA A 168 -28.33 9.42 -5.26
CA ALA A 168 -28.21 9.24 -6.69
C ALA A 168 -27.88 10.61 -7.30
N ALA A 169 -26.69 10.73 -7.89
CA ALA A 169 -26.32 11.83 -8.77
C ALA A 169 -26.58 11.42 -10.22
#